data_AF-A0A6H9UQD3-F1
#
_entry.id   AF-A0A6H9UQD3-F1
#
_cell.length_a   1.000
_cell.length_b   1.000
_cell.length_c   1.000
_cell.angle_alpha   90.00
_cell.angle_beta   90.00
_cell.angle_gamma   90.00
#
_symmetry.space_group_name_H-M   'P 1'
#
loop_
_entity.id
_entity.type
_entity.pdbx_description
1 polymer ?
#
loop_
_entity_poly.entity_id
_entity_poly.type
_entity_poly.pdbx_seq_one_letter_code
_entity_poly.pdbx_strand_id
1 'polypeptide(L)'
;MAAQDYDSQLLESVSVRRRRLRDAVLFGAHRQRRSLDERIGKAFAGLVIAAVLCAGCVGWSFVSHRVIGKSPYATPAQPSAQPSSSPAAPSSTR
;
A
#
# COMPACT_ATOMS: atom_id res chain seq x y z
N MET A 1 31.80 20.72 -30.11
CA MET A 1 32.24 19.50 -29.40
C MET A 1 32.65 19.76 -27.95
N ALA A 2 33.53 20.72 -27.62
CA ALA A 2 34.09 20.88 -26.26
C ALA A 2 33.10 21.12 -25.10
N ALA A 3 31.92 21.70 -25.35
CA ALA A 3 30.93 21.97 -24.29
C ALA A 3 30.26 20.70 -23.76
N GLN A 4 30.06 19.68 -24.61
CA GLN A 4 29.43 18.41 -24.21
C GLN A 4 30.34 17.58 -23.31
N ASP A 5 31.66 17.64 -23.53
CA ASP A 5 32.65 16.95 -22.71
C ASP A 5 32.78 17.56 -21.29
N TYR A 6 32.46 18.84 -21.15
CA TYR A 6 32.44 19.55 -19.87
C TYR A 6 31.21 19.19 -19.05
N ASP A 7 30.04 19.10 -19.69
CA ASP A 7 28.80 18.65 -19.06
C ASP A 7 28.87 17.17 -18.64
N SER A 8 29.48 16.30 -19.45
CA SER A 8 29.66 14.90 -19.08
C SER A 8 30.59 14.73 -17.88
N GLN A 9 31.68 15.51 -17.77
CA GLN A 9 32.54 15.54 -16.57
C GLN A 9 31.79 16.05 -15.33
N LEU A 10 30.95 17.08 -15.49
CA LEU A 10 30.10 17.59 -14.40
C LEU A 10 29.09 16.53 -13.95
N LEU A 11 28.42 15.86 -14.89
CA LEU A 11 27.47 14.80 -14.59
C LEU A 11 28.13 13.61 -13.92
N GLU A 12 29.34 13.22 -14.35
CA GLU A 12 30.10 12.14 -13.71
C GLU A 12 30.44 12.50 -12.26
N SER A 13 30.93 13.72 -12.00
CA SER A 13 31.28 14.17 -10.64
C SER A 13 30.07 14.29 -9.70
N VAL A 14 28.94 14.82 -10.20
CA VAL A 14 27.69 14.97 -9.43
C VAL A 14 27.05 13.62 -9.17
N SER A 15 27.10 12.70 -10.15
CA SER A 15 26.58 11.34 -9.99
C SER A 15 27.30 10.58 -8.89
N VAL A 16 28.64 10.72 -8.78
CA VAL A 16 29.43 10.09 -7.72
C VAL A 16 29.12 10.71 -6.37
N ARG A 17 28.99 12.04 -6.27
CA ARG A 17 28.63 12.71 -5.02
C ARG A 17 27.22 12.32 -4.55
N ARG A 18 26.24 12.31 -5.47
CA ARG A 18 24.88 11.82 -5.17
C ARG A 18 24.86 10.36 -4.79
N ARG A 19 25.67 9.52 -5.42
CA ARG A 19 25.73 8.09 -5.11
C ARG A 19 26.36 7.84 -3.75
N ARG A 20 27.45 8.54 -3.40
CA ARG A 20 28.04 8.49 -2.05
C ARG A 20 27.12 9.04 -0.98
N LEU A 21 26.36 10.11 -1.27
CA LEU A 21 25.34 10.65 -0.37
C LEU A 21 24.15 9.70 -0.25
N ARG A 22 23.67 9.11 -1.35
CA ARG A 22 22.60 8.10 -1.32
C ARG A 22 23.04 6.86 -0.58
N ASP A 23 24.26 6.40 -0.81
CA ASP A 23 24.82 5.29 -0.05
C ASP A 23 24.91 5.72 1.40
N ALA A 24 25.48 6.86 1.78
CA ALA A 24 25.51 7.32 3.17
C ALA A 24 24.13 7.58 3.81
N VAL A 25 23.09 7.90 3.03
CA VAL A 25 21.72 8.11 3.52
C VAL A 25 20.97 6.79 3.65
N LEU A 26 21.03 5.93 2.64
CA LEU A 26 20.44 4.58 2.64
C LEU A 26 21.18 3.64 3.60
N PHE A 27 22.44 3.94 3.86
CA PHE A 27 23.34 3.12 4.65
C PHE A 27 23.93 3.80 5.88
N GLY A 28 23.38 4.95 6.27
CA GLY A 28 23.87 5.79 7.36
C GLY A 28 24.22 5.01 8.62
N ALA A 29 25.30 5.46 9.28
CA ALA A 29 25.91 4.95 10.51
C ALA A 29 25.63 3.47 10.76
N HIS A 30 26.54 2.56 10.38
CA HIS A 30 26.52 1.08 10.51
C HIS A 30 25.49 0.41 11.47
N ARG A 31 25.16 1.02 12.60
CA ARG A 31 24.08 0.68 13.54
C ARG A 31 22.65 0.74 12.95
N GLN A 32 22.36 1.67 12.05
CA GLN A 32 21.04 1.84 11.43
C GLN A 32 20.72 0.68 10.46
N ARG A 33 21.73 0.17 9.74
CA ARG A 33 21.58 -0.95 8.79
C ARG A 33 20.99 -2.20 9.44
N ARG A 34 21.52 -2.61 10.60
CA ARG A 34 21.01 -3.80 11.33
C ARG A 34 19.56 -3.61 11.79
N SER A 35 19.22 -2.38 12.19
CA SER A 35 17.87 -2.06 12.66
C SER A 35 16.86 -1.96 11.51
N LEU A 36 17.29 -1.50 10.34
CA LEU A 36 16.44 -1.40 9.15
C LEU A 36 16.22 -2.77 8.50
N ASP A 37 17.25 -3.61 8.36
CA ASP A 37 17.07 -4.98 7.84
C ASP A 37 16.09 -5.79 8.70
N GLU A 38 16.25 -5.70 10.02
CA GLU A 38 15.37 -6.37 11.00
C GLU A 38 13.92 -5.86 10.94
N ARG A 39 13.73 -4.55 10.70
CA ARG A 39 12.40 -3.93 10.55
C ARG A 39 11.78 -4.19 9.18
N ILE A 40 12.58 -4.20 8.12
CA ILE A 40 12.16 -4.50 6.74
C ILE A 40 11.74 -5.96 6.64
N GLY A 41 12.51 -6.88 7.23
CA GLY A 41 12.14 -8.30 7.34
C GLY A 41 10.80 -8.48 8.07
N LYS A 42 10.60 -7.78 9.20
CA LYS A 42 9.32 -7.77 9.92
C LYS A 42 8.18 -7.16 9.10
N ALA A 43 8.43 -6.11 8.32
CA ALA A 43 7.43 -5.50 7.45
C ALA A 43 7.03 -6.43 6.29
N PHE A 44 7.99 -7.09 5.65
CA PHE A 44 7.72 -8.11 4.63
C PHE A 44 6.96 -9.30 5.21
N ALA A 45 7.34 -9.78 6.39
CA ALA A 45 6.60 -10.84 7.08
C ALA A 45 5.15 -10.41 7.38
N GLY A 46 4.94 -9.18 7.85
CA GLY A 46 3.61 -8.61 8.07
C GLY A 46 2.79 -8.50 6.79
N LEU A 47 3.40 -8.08 5.67
CA LEU A 47 2.77 -8.02 4.35
C LEU A 47 2.28 -9.41 3.90
N VAL A 48 3.13 -10.44 4.05
CA VAL A 48 2.79 -11.81 3.69
C VAL A 48 1.63 -12.32 4.55
N ILE A 49 1.68 -12.10 5.87
CA ILE A 49 0.59 -12.49 6.78
C ILE A 49 -0.71 -11.79 6.40
N ALA A 50 -0.67 -10.48 6.14
CA ALA A 50 -1.85 -9.71 5.73
C ALA A 50 -2.44 -10.23 4.40
N ALA A 51 -1.59 -10.57 3.43
CA ALA A 51 -2.01 -11.14 2.15
C ALA A 51 -2.67 -12.52 2.34
N VAL A 52 -2.08 -13.39 3.15
CA VAL A 52 -2.63 -14.72 3.46
C VAL A 52 -3.96 -14.60 4.20
N LEU A 53 -4.07 -13.70 5.18
CA LEU A 53 -5.33 -13.44 5.88
C LEU A 53 -6.40 -12.91 4.92
N CYS A 54 -6.07 -11.98 4.04
CA CYS A 54 -7.00 -11.45 3.04
C CYS A 54 -7.50 -12.58 2.11
N ALA A 55 -6.58 -13.39 1.57
CA ALA A 55 -6.92 -14.52 0.73
C ALA A 55 -7.75 -15.58 1.49
N GLY A 56 -7.40 -15.85 2.75
CA GLY A 56 -8.11 -16.78 3.62
C GLY A 56 -9.54 -16.33 3.93
N CYS A 57 -9.75 -15.05 4.23
CA CYS A 57 -11.08 -14.47 4.48
C CYS A 57 -11.98 -14.58 3.24
N VAL A 58 -11.45 -14.24 2.07
CA VAL A 58 -12.20 -14.34 0.80
C VAL A 58 -12.52 -15.80 0.49
N GLY A 59 -11.58 -16.72 0.71
CA GLY A 59 -11.78 -18.15 0.54
C GLY A 59 -12.83 -18.73 1.49
N TRP A 60 -12.79 -18.35 2.77
CA TRP A 60 -13.78 -18.76 3.76
C TRP A 60 -15.18 -18.24 3.44
N SER A 61 -15.29 -17.01 2.92
CA SER A 61 -16.55 -16.44 2.47
C SER A 61 -17.15 -17.26 1.31
N PHE A 62 -16.33 -17.68 0.35
CA PHE A 62 -16.75 -18.52 -0.77
C PHE A 62 -17.21 -19.92 -0.30
N VAL A 63 -16.44 -20.56 0.58
CA VAL A 63 -16.78 -21.88 1.13
C VAL A 63 -18.04 -21.81 1.99
N SER A 64 -18.17 -20.80 2.85
CA SER A 64 -19.35 -20.61 3.71
C SER A 64 -20.62 -20.43 2.88
N HIS A 65 -20.55 -19.64 1.80
CA HIS A 65 -21.69 -19.43 0.90
C HIS A 65 -22.05 -20.67 0.08
N ARG A 66 -21.07 -21.53 -0.28
CA ARG A 66 -21.30 -22.72 -1.11
C ARG A 66 -21.59 -23.99 -0.32
N VAL A 67 -21.09 -24.12 0.91
CA VAL A 67 -21.13 -25.35 1.72
C VAL A 67 -22.02 -25.22 2.96
N ILE A 68 -22.09 -24.03 3.56
CA ILE A 68 -22.81 -23.75 4.83
C ILE A 68 -24.16 -23.05 4.61
N GLY A 69 -24.71 -23.12 3.39
CA GLY A 69 -26.06 -22.66 3.04
C GLY A 69 -27.23 -23.32 3.79
N LYS A 70 -26.98 -24.03 4.91
CA LYS A 70 -27.96 -24.41 5.93
C LYS A 70 -27.43 -23.88 7.27
N SER A 71 -27.98 -22.74 7.66
CA SER A 71 -27.54 -21.89 8.77
C SER A 71 -27.45 -22.61 10.11
N PRO A 72 -26.57 -22.11 10.99
CA PRO A 72 -27.02 -21.86 12.35
C PRO A 72 -26.40 -20.60 12.97
N TYR A 73 -27.00 -19.42 12.71
CA TYR A 73 -26.84 -18.11 13.39
C TYR A 73 -26.03 -16.96 12.72
N ALA A 74 -26.80 -15.93 12.33
CA ALA A 74 -26.62 -14.49 12.59
C ALA A 74 -25.81 -13.57 11.64
N THR A 75 -26.50 -12.45 11.34
CA THR A 75 -26.26 -11.27 10.49
C THR A 75 -24.85 -10.65 10.51
N PRO A 76 -24.17 -10.48 9.34
CA PRO A 76 -23.13 -9.46 9.22
C PRO A 76 -23.79 -8.07 9.13
N ALA A 77 -23.53 -7.23 10.13
CA ALA A 77 -24.01 -5.86 10.21
C ALA A 77 -23.61 -5.05 8.96
N GLN A 78 -24.61 -4.55 8.25
CA GLN A 78 -24.47 -3.62 7.12
C GLN A 78 -24.05 -2.24 7.67
N PRO A 79 -22.92 -1.65 7.26
CA PRO A 79 -22.61 -0.27 7.59
C PRO A 79 -23.50 0.65 6.75
N SER A 80 -24.62 1.08 7.32
CA SER A 80 -25.54 2.07 6.74
C SER A 80 -24.87 3.45 6.71
N ALA A 81 -24.05 3.71 5.70
CA ALA A 81 -23.69 5.08 5.33
C ALA A 81 -24.80 5.64 4.43
N GLN A 82 -25.73 6.40 4.99
CA GLN A 82 -26.69 7.18 4.22
C GLN A 82 -26.34 8.67 4.34
N PRO A 83 -25.63 9.26 3.35
CA PRO A 83 -25.63 10.70 3.15
C PRO A 83 -26.71 11.10 2.15
N SER A 84 -27.53 12.04 2.61
CA SER A 84 -28.46 12.91 1.91
C SER A 84 -28.12 13.28 0.45
N SER A 85 -29.02 12.98 -0.48
CA SER A 85 -29.30 13.83 -1.65
C SER A 85 -30.52 13.32 -2.43
N SER A 86 -31.66 14.02 -2.34
CA SER A 86 -32.68 13.98 -3.40
C SER A 86 -33.08 15.42 -3.73
N PRO A 87 -32.73 15.92 -4.93
CA PRO A 87 -33.31 17.14 -5.47
C PRO A 87 -34.58 16.76 -6.25
N ALA A 88 -35.73 17.33 -5.90
CA ALA A 88 -36.94 17.18 -6.70
C ALA A 88 -37.76 18.47 -6.66
N ALA A 89 -37.55 19.31 -7.67
CA ALA A 89 -38.52 20.29 -8.15
C ALA A 89 -39.47 19.61 -9.16
N PRO A 90 -40.45 20.33 -9.74
CA PRO A 90 -41.70 20.82 -9.17
C PRO A 90 -42.91 20.12 -9.82
N SER A 91 -44.04 19.96 -9.12
CA SER A 91 -45.29 19.50 -9.78
C SER A 91 -46.52 20.26 -9.31
N SER A 92 -47.06 20.99 -10.27
CA SER A 92 -48.36 21.67 -10.39
C SER A 92 -49.58 20.86 -9.92
N THR A 93 -50.72 21.58 -9.80
CA THR A 93 -52.13 21.13 -9.77
C THR A 93 -52.64 20.81 -8.36
N ARG A 94 -53.71 21.42 -7.81
CA ARG A 94 -54.96 22.00 -8.33
C ARG A 94 -55.49 23.02 -7.33
#